data_AF-T0RVT9-F1
#
_entry.id   AF-T0RVT9-F1
#
_cell.length_a   1.000
_cell.length_b   1.000
_cell.length_c   1.000
_cell.angle_alpha   90.00
_cell.angle_beta   90.00
_cell.angle_gamma   90.00
#
_symmetry.space_group_name_H-M   'P 1'
#
loop_
_entity.id
_entity.type
_entity.pdbx_description
1 polymer ?
#
loop_
_entity_poly.entity_id
_entity_poly.type
_entity_poly.pdbx_seq_one_letter_code
_entity_poly.pdbx_strand_id
1 'polypeptide(L)'
;MKFAVTPAQAVLSCLGMASAYVGILYCAPRSIRALPRDHPSQIVTRFFLISVVSVLCPLYMLCYYEPSANGISLAAWLGFHWDVRATIVGAGLSLSVTMLLFAGALFAYLLELQETARSSSSWSKALEGTSLVHQARYERIQAIRTYLYAPFTEEFVFRSCMAPLLLCAGFSAGSIIVGSPLAFGVAHMHHFVEHVRSGMPWTRALLISSSSATRQCLASTPRFSTCAPVNFAHSLPCMHFAT
;
A
#
# COMPACT_ATOMS: atom_id res chain seq x y z
N MET A 1 -9.72 0.39 22.89
CA MET A 1 -8.93 1.57 22.52
C MET A 1 -9.34 2.01 21.12
N LYS A 2 -9.58 3.30 20.90
CA LYS A 2 -10.03 3.89 19.63
C LYS A 2 -9.21 5.17 19.38
N PHE A 3 -9.05 5.57 18.12
CA PHE A 3 -8.46 6.87 17.83
C PHE A 3 -9.53 7.96 17.98
N ALA A 4 -9.30 8.93 18.87
CA ALA A 4 -10.18 10.09 19.03
C ALA A 4 -9.80 11.15 18.00
N VAL A 5 -10.42 11.05 16.82
CA VAL A 5 -10.09 11.88 15.68
C VAL A 5 -11.36 12.33 14.96
N THR A 6 -11.47 13.62 14.69
CA THR A 6 -12.56 14.17 13.87
C THR A 6 -12.34 13.84 12.39
N PRO A 7 -13.39 13.84 11.53
CA PRO A 7 -13.22 13.62 10.09
C PRO A 7 -12.19 14.54 9.44
N ALA A 8 -12.19 15.83 9.80
CA ALA A 8 -11.22 16.80 9.28
C ALA A 8 -9.78 16.46 9.71
N GLN A 9 -9.56 16.14 10.99
CA GLN A 9 -8.24 15.75 11.50
C GLN A 9 -7.74 14.46 10.85
N ALA A 10 -8.62 13.47 10.63
CA ALA A 10 -8.24 12.22 9.97
C ALA A 10 -7.81 12.46 8.52
N VAL A 11 -8.58 13.22 7.76
CA VAL A 11 -8.24 13.58 6.37
C VAL A 11 -6.94 14.38 6.32
N LEU A 12 -6.77 15.40 7.17
CA LEU A 12 -5.54 16.19 7.23
C LEU A 12 -4.33 15.34 7.63
N SER A 13 -4.48 14.44 8.59
CA SER A 13 -3.44 13.48 8.99
C SER A 13 -3.04 12.58 7.84
N CYS A 14 -4.00 12.04 7.11
CA CYS A 14 -3.79 11.20 5.93
C CYS A 14 -3.05 11.96 4.82
N LEU A 15 -3.49 13.18 4.49
CA LEU A 15 -2.83 14.04 3.51
C LEU A 15 -1.41 14.40 3.96
N GLY A 16 -1.22 14.70 5.25
CA GLY A 16 0.08 14.99 5.84
C GLY A 16 1.05 13.81 5.75
N MET A 17 0.61 12.60 6.13
CA MET A 17 1.42 11.38 6.03
C MET A 17 1.77 11.04 4.58
N ALA A 18 0.81 11.12 3.65
CA ALA A 18 1.06 10.92 2.23
C ALA A 18 2.07 11.93 1.68
N SER A 19 1.91 13.20 2.03
CA SER A 19 2.80 14.29 1.62
C SER A 19 4.20 14.12 2.21
N ALA A 20 4.32 13.68 3.47
CA ALA A 20 5.59 13.40 4.11
C ALA A 20 6.31 12.20 3.45
N TYR A 21 5.56 11.13 3.13
CA TYR A 21 6.11 9.93 2.49
C TYR A 21 6.76 10.22 1.14
N VAL A 22 6.14 11.09 0.33
CA VAL A 22 6.72 11.53 -0.95
C VAL A 22 7.75 12.66 -0.75
N GLY A 23 7.43 13.61 0.13
CA GLY A 23 8.22 14.81 0.39
C GLY A 23 9.60 14.52 0.96
N ILE A 24 9.73 13.48 1.80
CA ILE A 24 11.00 13.12 2.43
C ILE A 24 12.08 12.76 1.38
N LEU A 25 11.68 12.29 0.20
CA LEU A 25 12.61 11.95 -0.89
C LEU A 25 13.38 13.19 -1.40
N TYR A 26 12.83 14.39 -1.22
CA TYR A 26 13.46 15.65 -1.62
C TYR A 26 14.52 16.12 -0.62
N CYS A 27 14.53 15.56 0.59
CA CYS A 27 15.58 15.79 1.59
C CYS A 27 16.90 15.10 1.22
N ALA A 28 16.90 14.18 0.25
CA ALA A 28 18.12 13.58 -0.26
C ALA A 28 19.04 14.65 -0.89
N PRO A 29 20.38 14.59 -0.64
CA PRO A 29 21.33 15.51 -1.23
C PRO A 29 21.19 15.59 -2.76
N ARG A 30 21.36 16.79 -3.33
CA ARG A 30 21.25 16.99 -4.80
C ARG A 30 22.20 16.07 -5.58
N SER A 31 23.39 15.82 -5.06
CA SER A 31 24.37 14.88 -5.64
C SER A 31 23.81 13.46 -5.78
N ILE A 32 22.98 13.00 -4.84
CA ILE A 32 22.35 11.68 -4.86
C ILE A 32 21.09 11.68 -5.73
N ARG A 33 20.32 12.77 -5.72
CA ARG A 33 19.10 12.90 -6.56
C ARG A 33 19.41 13.01 -8.06
N ALA A 34 20.59 13.52 -8.42
CA ALA A 34 21.04 13.57 -9.81
C ALA A 34 21.47 12.20 -10.36
N LEU A 35 21.71 11.20 -9.50
CA LEU A 35 22.08 9.86 -9.94
C LEU A 35 20.92 9.15 -10.67
N PRO A 36 21.22 8.19 -11.56
CA PRO A 36 20.20 7.35 -12.18
C PRO A 36 19.31 6.65 -11.14
N ARG A 37 18.05 6.40 -11.51
CA ARG A 37 17.04 5.76 -10.64
C ARG A 37 17.50 4.47 -9.98
N ASP A 38 18.24 3.68 -10.74
CA ASP A 38 18.69 2.35 -10.35
C ASP A 38 20.10 2.33 -9.75
N HIS A 39 20.70 3.51 -9.52
CA HIS A 39 21.98 3.62 -8.84
C HIS A 39 21.86 3.21 -7.36
N PRO A 40 22.74 2.34 -6.84
CA PRO A 40 22.61 1.77 -5.49
C PRO A 40 22.57 2.84 -4.39
N SER A 41 23.41 3.87 -4.47
CA SER A 41 23.40 4.98 -3.49
C SER A 41 22.06 5.74 -3.45
N GLN A 42 21.38 5.88 -4.59
CA GLN A 42 20.07 6.51 -4.62
C GLN A 42 19.02 5.60 -3.98
N ILE A 43 19.07 4.29 -4.24
CA ILE A 43 18.15 3.32 -3.64
C ILE A 43 18.31 3.27 -2.13
N VAL A 44 19.54 3.12 -1.63
CA VAL A 44 19.82 3.06 -0.18
C VAL A 44 19.39 4.35 0.53
N THR A 45 19.65 5.51 -0.07
CA THR A 45 19.22 6.79 0.51
C THR A 45 17.70 6.88 0.61
N ARG A 46 16.98 6.43 -0.43
CA ARG A 46 15.50 6.38 -0.41
C ARG A 46 14.99 5.41 0.65
N PHE A 47 15.62 4.24 0.80
CA PHE A 47 15.27 3.30 1.87
C PHE A 47 15.44 3.95 3.24
N PHE A 48 16.55 4.63 3.48
CA PHE A 48 16.74 5.31 4.76
C PHE A 48 15.66 6.37 5.02
N LEU A 49 15.41 7.25 4.05
CA LEU A 49 14.44 8.34 4.18
C LEU A 49 13.00 7.85 4.35
N ILE A 50 12.59 6.85 3.56
CA ILE A 50 11.24 6.28 3.67
C ILE A 50 11.06 5.58 5.01
N SER A 51 12.06 4.81 5.48
CA SER A 51 12.01 4.16 6.80
C SER A 51 11.79 5.16 7.94
N VAL A 52 12.38 6.36 7.87
CA VAL A 52 12.15 7.42 8.86
C VAL A 52 10.67 7.78 8.92
N VAL A 53 10.04 8.05 7.78
CA VAL A 53 8.60 8.37 7.74
C VAL A 53 7.76 7.19 8.19
N SER A 54 8.09 5.97 7.76
CA SER A 54 7.38 4.76 8.18
C SER A 54 7.39 4.57 9.70
N VAL A 55 8.45 4.97 10.41
CA VAL A 55 8.48 4.94 11.89
C VAL A 55 7.72 6.12 12.50
N LEU A 56 7.80 7.32 11.91
CA LEU A 56 7.13 8.51 12.42
C LEU A 56 5.60 8.43 12.33
N CYS A 57 5.05 7.78 11.30
CA CYS A 57 3.60 7.61 11.13
C CYS A 57 2.89 6.94 12.33
N PRO A 58 3.26 5.74 12.79
CA PRO A 58 2.64 5.12 13.96
C PRO A 58 2.92 5.90 15.25
N LEU A 59 4.07 6.57 15.38
CA LEU A 59 4.34 7.45 16.51
C LEU A 59 3.41 8.65 16.54
N TYR A 60 3.12 9.25 15.37
CA TYR A 60 2.17 10.35 15.25
C TYR A 60 0.73 9.90 15.58
N MET A 61 0.35 8.68 15.23
CA MET A 61 -0.96 8.12 15.60
C MET A 61 -1.18 8.05 17.12
N LEU A 62 -0.11 7.92 17.92
CA LEU A 62 -0.21 7.94 19.38
C LEU A 62 -0.80 9.24 19.92
N CYS A 63 -0.66 10.36 19.21
CA CYS A 63 -1.26 11.64 19.59
C CYS A 63 -2.80 11.59 19.63
N TYR A 64 -3.41 10.64 18.92
CA TYR A 64 -4.87 10.44 18.87
C TYR A 64 -5.32 9.18 19.62
N TYR A 65 -4.40 8.45 20.23
CA TYR A 65 -4.68 7.13 20.79
C TYR A 65 -5.26 7.24 22.21
N GLU A 66 -6.56 6.92 22.36
CA GLU A 66 -7.22 6.95 23.66
C GLU A 66 -7.46 5.55 24.25
N PRO A 67 -7.26 5.38 25.57
CA PRO A 67 -7.67 4.17 26.28
C PRO A 67 -9.18 3.95 26.10
N SER A 68 -9.57 2.77 25.63
CA SER A 68 -10.99 2.38 25.57
C SER A 68 -11.14 0.94 26.02
N ALA A 69 -12.28 0.64 26.66
CA ALA A 69 -12.61 -0.62 27.32
C ALA A 69 -12.38 -1.89 26.48
N ASN A 70 -12.39 -1.80 25.15
CA ASN A 70 -12.27 -2.95 24.23
C ASN A 70 -10.82 -3.43 23.98
N GLY A 71 -9.79 -2.86 24.62
CA GLY A 71 -8.44 -3.47 24.69
C GLY A 71 -7.60 -3.63 23.40
N ILE A 72 -8.00 -3.10 22.24
CA ILE A 72 -7.23 -3.25 20.97
C ILE A 72 -5.91 -2.47 21.02
N SER A 73 -4.77 -3.16 21.00
CA SER A 73 -3.43 -2.53 21.00
C SER A 73 -3.15 -1.75 19.71
N LEU A 74 -2.23 -0.76 19.77
CA LEU A 74 -1.74 -0.08 18.56
C LEU A 74 -1.18 -1.08 17.55
N ALA A 75 -0.47 -2.11 18.02
CA ALA A 75 0.06 -3.18 17.17
C ALA A 75 -1.07 -3.88 16.40
N ALA A 76 -2.19 -4.20 17.05
CA ALA A 76 -3.35 -4.79 16.40
C ALA A 76 -3.97 -3.85 15.35
N TRP A 77 -4.02 -2.53 15.63
CA TRP A 77 -4.47 -1.53 14.64
C TRP A 77 -3.55 -1.41 13.43
N LEU A 78 -2.24 -1.59 13.61
CA LEU A 78 -1.25 -1.65 12.53
C LEU A 78 -1.31 -2.97 11.73
N GLY A 79 -2.15 -3.92 12.15
CA GLY A 79 -2.31 -5.24 11.53
C GLY A 79 -1.45 -6.35 12.15
N PHE A 80 -0.72 -6.07 13.24
CA PHE A 80 0.02 -7.08 13.97
C PHE A 80 -0.87 -7.76 15.01
N HIS A 81 -1.42 -8.91 14.66
CA HIS A 81 -2.20 -9.75 15.55
C HIS A 81 -1.83 -11.23 15.40
N TRP A 82 -2.10 -12.01 16.44
CA TRP A 82 -1.81 -13.45 16.46
C TRP A 82 -2.91 -14.31 15.83
N ASP A 83 -4.02 -13.71 15.38
CA ASP A 83 -5.07 -14.45 14.65
C ASP A 83 -4.59 -14.86 13.25
N VAL A 84 -4.09 -16.10 13.16
CA VAL A 84 -3.59 -16.70 11.93
C VAL A 84 -4.69 -16.82 10.88
N ARG A 85 -5.93 -17.10 11.28
CA ARG A 85 -7.04 -17.28 10.33
C ARG A 85 -7.39 -15.95 9.66
N ALA A 86 -7.53 -14.89 10.46
CA ALA A 86 -7.77 -13.55 9.92
C ALA A 86 -6.62 -13.11 9.01
N THR A 87 -5.37 -13.41 9.38
CA THR A 87 -4.19 -13.10 8.58
C THR A 87 -4.21 -13.83 7.24
N ILE A 88 -4.45 -15.15 7.22
CA ILE A 88 -4.48 -15.96 6.00
C ILE A 88 -5.61 -15.50 5.07
N VAL A 89 -6.81 -15.27 5.61
CA VAL A 89 -7.95 -14.80 4.80
C VAL A 89 -7.66 -13.41 4.23
N GLY A 90 -7.13 -12.50 5.07
CA GLY A 90 -6.79 -11.14 4.64
C GLY A 90 -5.71 -11.11 3.56
N ALA A 91 -4.63 -11.85 3.76
CA ALA A 91 -3.53 -11.99 2.81
C ALA A 91 -4.00 -12.68 1.52
N GLY A 92 -4.79 -13.75 1.63
CA GLY A 92 -5.33 -14.49 0.49
C GLY A 92 -6.24 -13.62 -0.38
N LEU A 93 -7.12 -12.82 0.22
CA LEU A 93 -7.97 -11.88 -0.52
C LEU A 93 -7.14 -10.79 -1.20
N SER A 94 -6.18 -10.19 -0.48
CA SER A 94 -5.30 -9.15 -1.05
C SER A 94 -4.46 -9.70 -2.21
N LEU A 95 -3.95 -10.92 -2.07
CA LEU A 95 -3.22 -11.62 -3.13
C LEU A 95 -4.13 -11.93 -4.32
N SER A 96 -5.33 -12.44 -4.07
CA SER A 96 -6.29 -12.79 -5.14
C SER A 96 -6.60 -11.58 -6.00
N VAL A 97 -6.85 -10.43 -5.37
CA VAL A 97 -7.18 -9.23 -6.13
C VAL A 97 -5.95 -8.63 -6.80
N THR A 98 -4.77 -8.73 -6.19
CA THR A 98 -3.50 -8.41 -6.88
C THR A 98 -3.31 -9.28 -8.13
N MET A 99 -3.54 -10.59 -8.06
CA MET A 99 -3.41 -11.47 -9.22
C MET A 99 -4.41 -11.13 -10.33
N LEU A 100 -5.66 -10.80 -9.98
CA LEU A 100 -6.66 -10.36 -10.97
C LEU A 100 -6.24 -9.06 -11.67
N LEU A 101 -5.72 -8.12 -10.89
CA LEU A 101 -5.32 -6.80 -11.35
C LEU A 101 -4.09 -6.83 -12.26
N PHE A 102 -3.19 -7.76 -11.97
CA PHE A 102 -1.95 -7.99 -12.72
C PHE A 102 -2.04 -9.20 -13.64
N ALA A 103 -3.24 -9.71 -13.93
CA ALA A 103 -3.45 -10.93 -14.72
C ALA A 103 -2.74 -10.87 -16.08
N GLY A 104 -2.73 -9.70 -16.74
CA GLY A 104 -2.02 -9.50 -18.01
C GLY A 104 -0.49 -9.61 -17.86
N ALA A 105 0.09 -9.06 -16.80
CA ALA A 105 1.53 -9.18 -16.54
C ALA A 105 1.90 -10.62 -16.14
N LEU A 106 1.06 -11.28 -15.33
CA LEU A 106 1.23 -12.68 -14.98
C LEU A 106 1.19 -13.58 -16.23
N PHE A 107 0.26 -13.32 -17.13
CA PHE A 107 0.16 -14.04 -18.40
C PHE A 107 1.41 -13.84 -19.28
N ALA A 108 1.93 -12.61 -19.36
CA ALA A 108 3.17 -12.34 -20.09
C ALA A 108 4.37 -13.12 -19.52
N TYR A 109 4.51 -13.18 -18.19
CA TYR A 109 5.56 -13.99 -17.55
C TYR A 109 5.37 -15.50 -17.76
N LEU A 110 4.13 -15.99 -17.81
CA LEU A 110 3.86 -17.38 -18.14
C LEU A 110 4.25 -17.72 -19.58
N LEU A 111 4.01 -16.81 -20.54
CA LEU A 111 4.45 -16.98 -21.92
C LEU A 111 5.99 -17.01 -22.03
N GLU A 112 6.67 -16.08 -21.36
CA GLU A 112 8.14 -16.05 -21.30
C GLU A 112 8.69 -17.37 -20.74
N LEU A 113 8.16 -17.83 -19.60
CA LEU A 113 8.56 -19.11 -19.00
C LEU A 113 8.32 -20.29 -19.95
N GLN A 114 7.20 -20.30 -20.67
CA GLN A 114 6.89 -21.34 -21.65
C GLN A 114 7.89 -21.33 -22.81
N GLU A 115 8.29 -20.16 -23.31
CA GLU A 115 9.30 -20.03 -24.35
C GLU A 115 10.67 -20.52 -23.87
N THR A 116 11.11 -20.10 -22.68
CA THR A 116 12.37 -20.58 -22.11
C THR A 116 12.34 -22.08 -21.82
N ALA A 117 11.20 -22.61 -21.39
CA ALA A 117 11.02 -24.04 -21.12
C ALA A 117 11.15 -24.90 -22.39
N ARG A 118 10.67 -24.42 -23.55
CA ARG A 118 10.84 -25.15 -24.83
C ARG A 118 12.29 -25.34 -25.23
N SER A 119 13.16 -24.40 -24.88
CA SER A 119 14.59 -24.44 -25.19
C SER A 119 15.44 -25.03 -24.06
N SER A 120 14.84 -25.41 -22.92
CA SER A 120 15.56 -25.82 -21.72
C SER A 120 15.45 -27.32 -21.46
N SER A 121 16.53 -27.91 -20.94
CA SER A 121 16.57 -29.34 -20.59
C SER A 121 15.81 -29.68 -19.30
N SER A 122 15.38 -28.68 -18.53
CA SER A 122 14.66 -28.84 -17.24
C SER A 122 13.91 -27.57 -16.89
N TRP A 123 12.82 -27.71 -16.11
CA TRP A 123 12.02 -26.60 -15.57
C TRP A 123 12.83 -25.66 -14.68
N SER A 124 13.82 -26.16 -13.96
CA SER A 124 14.69 -25.30 -13.14
C SER A 124 15.46 -24.33 -14.03
N LYS A 125 16.15 -24.84 -15.05
CA LYS A 125 16.90 -24.04 -16.04
C LYS A 125 16.00 -23.08 -16.82
N ALA A 126 14.78 -23.50 -17.15
CA ALA A 126 13.78 -22.63 -17.76
C ALA A 126 13.47 -21.43 -16.88
N LEU A 127 13.24 -21.66 -15.58
CA LEU A 127 13.01 -20.61 -14.61
C LEU A 127 14.25 -19.71 -14.46
N GLU A 128 15.46 -20.28 -14.48
CA GLU A 128 16.72 -19.52 -14.41
C GLU A 128 16.91 -18.54 -15.56
N GLY A 129 16.40 -18.89 -16.76
CA GLY A 129 16.50 -18.07 -17.96
C GLY A 129 15.47 -16.96 -18.07
N THR A 130 14.49 -16.89 -17.14
CA THR A 130 13.48 -15.81 -17.14
C THR A 130 14.06 -14.48 -16.65
N SER A 131 13.50 -13.38 -17.18
CA SER A 131 13.82 -12.01 -16.79
C SER A 131 13.65 -11.75 -15.28
N LEU A 132 12.64 -12.35 -14.65
CA LEU A 132 12.40 -12.27 -13.20
C LEU A 132 13.58 -12.80 -12.39
N VAL A 133 14.05 -14.00 -12.72
CA VAL A 133 15.14 -14.63 -11.98
C VAL A 133 16.47 -13.96 -12.29
N HIS A 134 16.65 -13.47 -13.51
CA HIS A 134 17.80 -12.65 -13.87
C HIS A 134 17.87 -11.39 -12.99
N GLN A 135 16.78 -10.61 -12.91
CA GLN A 135 16.71 -9.42 -12.06
C GLN A 135 16.93 -9.77 -10.58
N ALA A 136 16.30 -10.83 -10.08
CA ALA A 136 16.46 -11.26 -8.69
C ALA A 136 17.91 -11.67 -8.35
N ARG A 137 18.66 -12.23 -9.31
CA ARG A 137 20.06 -12.66 -9.09
C ARG A 137 21.07 -11.53 -9.24
N TYR A 138 20.94 -10.74 -10.30
CA TYR A 138 21.97 -9.80 -10.74
C TYR A 138 21.67 -8.35 -10.33
N GLU A 139 20.40 -8.01 -10.11
CA GLU A 139 19.94 -6.68 -9.70
C GLU A 139 19.29 -6.72 -8.31
N ARG A 140 19.99 -7.32 -7.34
CA ARG A 140 19.41 -7.66 -6.03
C ARG A 140 18.79 -6.47 -5.31
N ILE A 141 19.45 -5.31 -5.31
CA ILE A 141 18.95 -4.14 -4.58
C ILE A 141 17.74 -3.51 -5.28
N GLN A 142 17.71 -3.53 -6.62
CA GLN A 142 16.58 -3.09 -7.42
C GLN A 142 15.39 -4.04 -7.24
N ALA A 143 15.64 -5.36 -7.24
CA ALA A 143 14.62 -6.37 -6.98
C ALA A 143 14.04 -6.24 -5.57
N ILE A 144 14.87 -6.08 -4.54
CA ILE A 144 14.41 -5.85 -3.16
C ILE A 144 13.56 -4.58 -3.08
N ARG A 145 14.00 -3.47 -3.69
CA ARG A 145 13.24 -2.21 -3.74
C ARG A 145 11.85 -2.45 -4.34
N THR A 146 11.81 -3.08 -5.51
CA THR A 146 10.60 -3.19 -6.32
C THR A 146 9.61 -4.20 -5.77
N TYR A 147 10.07 -5.34 -5.27
CA TYR A 147 9.19 -6.45 -4.89
C TYR A 147 8.89 -6.53 -3.39
N LEU A 148 9.76 -5.98 -2.54
CA LEU A 148 9.63 -6.11 -1.09
C LEU A 148 9.48 -4.75 -0.43
N TYR A 149 10.50 -3.90 -0.53
CA TYR A 149 10.61 -2.72 0.31
C TYR A 149 9.57 -1.65 -0.01
N ALA A 150 9.40 -1.26 -1.28
CA ALA A 150 8.42 -0.25 -1.66
C ALA A 150 6.98 -0.72 -1.38
N PRO A 151 6.54 -1.93 -1.82
CA PRO A 151 5.21 -2.43 -1.49
C PRO A 151 4.95 -2.51 0.02
N PHE A 152 5.93 -2.97 0.80
CA PHE A 152 5.80 -3.08 2.25
C PHE A 152 5.60 -1.72 2.92
N THR A 153 6.46 -0.75 2.60
CA THR A 153 6.41 0.59 3.21
C THR A 153 5.17 1.37 2.79
N GLU A 154 4.74 1.21 1.53
CA GLU A 154 3.49 1.76 1.05
C GLU A 154 2.29 1.19 1.82
N GLU A 155 2.16 -0.13 1.94
CA GLU A 155 1.02 -0.68 2.68
C GLU A 155 1.06 -0.35 4.17
N PHE A 156 2.25 -0.32 4.76
CA PHE A 156 2.36 0.06 6.16
C PHE A 156 1.89 1.51 6.42
N VAL A 157 2.32 2.46 5.60
CA VAL A 157 1.95 3.87 5.79
C VAL A 157 0.52 4.14 5.32
N PHE A 158 0.19 3.76 4.09
CA PHE A 158 -1.09 4.11 3.46
C PHE A 158 -2.27 3.28 3.97
N ARG A 159 -2.04 2.08 4.49
CA ARG A 159 -3.10 1.21 4.98
C ARG A 159 -3.02 0.99 6.47
N SER A 160 -1.90 0.52 7.01
CA SER A 160 -1.82 0.26 8.45
C SER A 160 -1.91 1.53 9.30
N CYS A 161 -1.44 2.69 8.80
CA CYS A 161 -1.52 3.94 9.56
C CYS A 161 -2.75 4.78 9.21
N MET A 162 -3.02 5.00 7.92
CA MET A 162 -4.08 5.92 7.49
C MET A 162 -5.50 5.34 7.60
N ALA A 163 -5.70 4.06 7.28
CA ALA A 163 -7.05 3.47 7.27
C ALA A 163 -7.70 3.41 8.67
N PRO A 164 -6.98 3.05 9.76
CA PRO A 164 -7.55 3.09 11.11
C PRO A 164 -8.04 4.47 11.54
N LEU A 165 -7.33 5.55 11.16
CA LEU A 165 -7.74 6.92 11.48
C LEU A 165 -9.06 7.29 10.77
N LEU A 166 -9.18 6.94 9.48
CA LEU A 166 -10.40 7.19 8.71
C LEU A 166 -11.58 6.33 9.23
N LEU A 167 -11.33 5.06 9.56
CA LEU A 167 -12.36 4.18 10.15
C LEU A 167 -12.85 4.73 11.50
N CYS A 168 -11.94 5.16 12.36
CA CYS A 168 -12.30 5.73 13.68
C CYS A 168 -13.00 7.09 13.56
N ALA A 169 -12.72 7.86 12.49
CA ALA A 169 -13.42 9.09 12.18
C ALA A 169 -14.84 8.88 11.58
N GLY A 170 -15.26 7.63 11.37
CA GLY A 170 -16.61 7.28 10.89
C GLY A 170 -16.73 7.11 9.37
N PHE A 171 -15.62 7.07 8.63
CA PHE A 171 -15.68 6.74 7.20
C PHE A 171 -15.99 5.25 7.01
N SER A 172 -16.79 4.92 5.99
CA SER A 172 -17.08 3.52 5.66
C SER A 172 -15.84 2.83 5.08
N ALA A 173 -15.69 1.53 5.32
CA ALA A 173 -14.61 0.74 4.73
C ALA A 173 -14.62 0.81 3.19
N GLY A 174 -15.80 0.84 2.56
CA GLY A 174 -15.94 0.98 1.12
C GLY A 174 -15.40 2.32 0.61
N SER A 175 -15.70 3.43 1.30
CA SER A 175 -15.19 4.75 0.96
C SER A 175 -13.66 4.83 1.06
N ILE A 176 -13.07 4.15 2.04
CA ILE A 176 -11.61 4.10 2.22
C ILE A 176 -10.96 3.27 1.11
N ILE A 177 -11.53 2.09 0.81
CA ILE A 177 -11.05 1.18 -0.23
C ILE A 177 -11.07 1.86 -1.61
N VAL A 178 -12.11 2.63 -1.93
CA VAL A 178 -12.22 3.34 -3.21
C VAL A 178 -11.47 4.67 -3.20
N GLY A 179 -11.45 5.38 -2.07
CA GLY A 179 -10.91 6.74 -1.98
C GLY A 179 -9.39 6.79 -1.89
N SER A 180 -8.76 5.91 -1.12
CA SER A 180 -7.29 5.94 -0.94
C SER A 180 -6.49 5.74 -2.23
N PRO A 181 -6.88 4.84 -3.15
CA PRO A 181 -6.13 4.62 -4.39
C PRO A 181 -6.42 5.70 -5.44
N LEU A 182 -7.60 6.33 -5.40
CA LEU A 182 -7.90 7.50 -6.24
C LEU A 182 -7.02 8.69 -5.86
N ALA A 183 -6.86 8.96 -4.55
CA ALA A 183 -5.96 10.00 -4.07
C ALA A 183 -4.48 9.71 -4.43
N PHE A 184 -4.06 8.44 -4.30
CA PHE A 184 -2.75 7.99 -4.75
C PHE A 184 -2.55 8.16 -6.27
N GLY A 185 -3.54 7.81 -7.08
CA GLY A 185 -3.51 8.00 -8.54
C GLY A 185 -3.42 9.48 -8.96
N VAL A 186 -4.11 10.38 -8.26
CA VAL A 186 -4.02 11.83 -8.48
C VAL A 186 -2.62 12.36 -8.14
N ALA A 187 -2.01 11.90 -7.05
CA ALA A 187 -0.64 12.30 -6.69
C ALA A 187 0.40 11.88 -7.75
N HIS A 188 0.14 10.78 -8.46
CA HIS A 188 1.01 10.27 -9.54
C HIS A 188 0.63 10.81 -10.93
N MET A 189 -0.39 11.67 -11.04
CA MET A 189 -0.78 12.33 -12.29
C MET A 189 0.36 13.19 -12.87
N HIS A 190 1.34 13.60 -12.05
CA HIS A 190 2.52 14.30 -12.53
C HIS A 190 3.35 13.45 -13.53
N HIS A 191 3.38 12.12 -13.38
CA HIS A 191 4.00 11.24 -14.36
C HIS A 191 3.22 11.22 -15.67
N PHE A 192 1.88 11.22 -15.64
CA PHE A 192 1.06 11.32 -16.85
C PHE A 192 1.40 12.58 -17.65
N VAL A 193 1.46 13.73 -16.97
CA VAL A 193 1.82 15.02 -17.57
C VAL A 193 3.23 14.98 -18.18
N GLU A 194 4.17 14.34 -17.50
CA GLU A 194 5.56 14.21 -17.97
C GLU A 194 5.67 13.33 -19.23
N HIS A 195 4.92 12.22 -19.31
CA HIS A 195 4.87 11.37 -20.51
C HIS A 195 4.25 12.10 -21.71
N VAL A 196 3.17 12.86 -21.50
CA VAL A 196 2.56 13.64 -22.58
C VAL A 196 3.51 14.74 -23.06
N ARG A 197 4.23 15.40 -22.14
CA ARG A 197 5.24 16.42 -22.47
C ARG A 197 6.47 15.85 -23.19
N SER A 198 6.82 14.58 -22.95
CA SER A 198 7.91 13.90 -23.67
C SER A 198 7.52 13.43 -25.08
N GLY A 199 6.37 13.87 -25.60
CA GLY A 199 5.91 13.53 -26.95
C GLY A 199 5.17 12.18 -27.05
N MET A 200 4.85 11.54 -25.93
CA MET A 200 4.07 10.30 -25.94
C MET A 200 2.59 10.59 -26.27
N PRO A 201 1.94 9.81 -27.15
CA PRO A 201 0.51 9.93 -27.41
C PRO A 201 -0.28 9.82 -26.10
N TRP A 202 -1.22 10.74 -25.87
CA TRP A 202 -1.99 10.81 -24.62
C TRP A 202 -2.72 9.50 -24.30
N THR A 203 -3.13 8.74 -25.33
CA THR A 203 -3.77 7.43 -25.16
C THR A 203 -2.82 6.41 -24.52
N ARG A 204 -1.54 6.39 -24.91
CA ARG A 204 -0.51 5.54 -24.30
C ARG A 204 -0.12 6.02 -22.91
N ALA A 205 0.06 7.33 -22.74
CA ALA A 205 0.36 7.91 -21.43
C ALA A 205 -0.78 7.61 -20.42
N LEU A 206 -2.03 7.68 -20.87
CA LEU A 206 -3.22 7.38 -20.06
C LEU A 206 -3.30 5.89 -19.75
N LEU A 207 -2.98 5.01 -20.70
CA LEU A 207 -2.98 3.56 -20.48
C LEU A 207 -1.91 3.14 -19.45
N ILE A 208 -0.72 3.74 -19.51
CA ILE A 208 0.40 3.50 -18.58
C ILE A 208 0.08 4.06 -17.18
N SER A 209 -0.48 5.27 -17.11
CA SER A 209 -0.78 5.93 -15.84
C SER A 209 -2.01 5.32 -15.15
N SER A 210 -3.05 4.97 -15.92
CA SER A 210 -4.24 4.28 -15.43
C SER A 210 -3.91 2.89 -14.91
N SER A 211 -3.02 2.15 -15.57
CA SER A 211 -2.58 0.85 -15.05
C SER A 211 -1.79 1.01 -13.75
N SER A 212 -0.99 2.07 -13.56
CA SER A 212 -0.33 2.35 -12.27
C SER A 212 -1.30 2.68 -11.13
N ALA A 213 -2.33 3.48 -11.40
CA ALA A 213 -3.35 3.82 -10.40
C ALA A 213 -4.30 2.65 -10.09
N THR A 214 -4.63 1.84 -11.10
CA THR A 214 -5.50 0.66 -10.95
C THR A 214 -4.80 -0.40 -10.11
N ARG A 215 -3.48 -0.58 -10.27
CA ARG A 215 -2.61 -1.52 -9.54
C ARG A 215 -2.63 -1.40 -8.01
N GLN A 216 -2.93 -0.23 -7.44
CA GLN A 216 -3.09 -0.05 -5.99
C GLN A 216 -4.55 -0.19 -5.52
N CYS A 217 -5.52 -0.01 -6.43
CA CYS A 217 -6.93 0.21 -6.09
C CYS A 217 -7.72 -1.03 -5.71
N LEU A 218 -7.32 -2.18 -6.25
CA LEU A 218 -8.04 -3.43 -6.10
C LEU A 218 -7.33 -4.41 -5.14
N ALA A 219 -5.99 -4.37 -5.08
CA ALA A 219 -5.15 -5.21 -4.21
C ALA A 219 -5.47 -5.07 -2.69
N SER A 220 -6.22 -4.04 -2.32
CA SER A 220 -6.56 -3.68 -0.95
C SER A 220 -7.88 -4.30 -0.44
N THR A 221 -8.44 -5.33 -1.06
CA THR A 221 -9.64 -5.99 -0.50
C THR A 221 -9.24 -7.11 0.48
N PRO A 222 -9.55 -6.94 1.77
CA PRO A 222 -10.18 -8.02 2.50
C PRO A 222 -11.57 -7.57 2.90
N ARG A 223 -12.53 -8.44 2.60
CA ARG A 223 -13.94 -8.28 2.95
C ARG A 223 -14.05 -8.44 4.47
N PHE A 224 -13.79 -7.37 5.22
CA PHE A 224 -14.12 -7.26 6.65
C PHE A 224 -15.64 -7.22 6.78
N SER A 225 -16.30 -8.36 6.64
CA SER A 225 -17.75 -8.45 6.85
C SER A 225 -18.20 -9.72 7.57
N THR A 226 -17.29 -10.51 8.15
CA THR A 226 -17.69 -11.76 8.85
C THR A 226 -16.97 -12.04 10.18
N CYS A 227 -16.45 -11.00 10.84
CA CYS A 227 -16.14 -11.07 12.28
C CYS A 227 -16.94 -10.01 13.07
N ALA A 228 -18.26 -10.01 12.86
CA ALA A 228 -19.21 -9.72 13.93
C ALA A 228 -19.98 -11.02 14.17
N PRO A 229 -19.87 -11.59 15.38
CA PRO A 229 -21.03 -11.58 16.28
C PRO A 229 -20.56 -11.24 17.72
N VAL A 230 -21.33 -10.63 18.60
CA VAL A 230 -22.58 -11.13 19.20
C VAL A 230 -23.28 -9.93 19.88
N ASN A 231 -24.58 -9.78 19.62
CA ASN A 231 -25.62 -9.11 20.43
C ASN A 231 -25.22 -7.91 21.31
N PHE A 232 -25.45 -6.70 20.81
CA PHE A 232 -25.81 -5.54 21.63
C PHE A 232 -27.20 -5.03 21.18
N ALA A 233 -28.18 -5.91 21.22
CA ALA A 233 -29.59 -5.55 21.17
C ALA A 233 -30.23 -6.11 22.44
N HIS A 234 -30.55 -5.19 23.35
CA HIS A 234 -31.29 -5.30 24.61
C HIS A 234 -30.51 -4.71 25.78
N SER A 235 -31.17 -3.75 26.45
CA SER A 235 -30.82 -3.10 27.73
C SER A 235 -30.13 -1.72 27.59
N LEU A 236 -30.88 -0.74 27.09
CA LEU A 236 -30.76 0.64 27.57
C LEU A 236 -32.11 1.05 28.18
N PRO A 237 -32.20 1.27 29.51
CA PRO A 237 -33.37 1.87 30.11
C PRO A 237 -33.36 3.39 29.86
N CYS A 238 -34.57 3.94 29.82
CA CYS A 238 -34.88 5.36 29.80
C CYS A 238 -33.98 6.21 30.72
N MET A 239 -33.48 7.34 30.21
CA MET A 239 -33.40 8.57 31.00
C MET A 239 -33.80 9.76 30.15
N HIS A 240 -34.96 10.31 30.50
CA HIS A 240 -35.34 11.70 30.35
C HIS A 240 -34.25 12.64 30.89
N PHE A 241 -34.07 13.80 30.24
CA PHE A 241 -33.90 15.15 30.81
C PHE A 241 -33.97 16.11 29.61
N ALA A 242 -35.03 16.93 29.41
CA ALA A 242 -35.25 18.25 30.01
C ALA A 242 -33.92 19.04 30.03
N THR A 243 -33.71 20.08 29.22
CA THR A 243 -34.55 21.27 28.93
C THR A 243 -34.28 21.82 27.54
#